data_AF-A0AA86IYU7-F1
#
_entry.id   AF-A0AA86IYU7-F1
#
_cell.length_a   1.000
_cell.length_b   1.000
_cell.length_c   1.000
_cell.angle_alpha   90.00
_cell.angle_beta   90.00
_cell.angle_gamma   90.00
#
_symmetry.space_group_name_H-M   'P 1'
#
loop_
_entity.id
_entity.type
_entity.pdbx_description
1 polymer ?
#
loop_
_entity_poly.entity_id
_entity_poly.type
_entity_poly.pdbx_seq_one_letter_code
_entity_poly.pdbx_strand_id
1 'polypeptide(L)'
;MKETVNFSASIDKTLLKRTKIAAAKLGVPINVLISQQLAYFIEKHENAEAQGNENFQILAEFSLGLRSATSTMTSLSIASHAELNSLLKAAKLPKPTLPEPIVDQMVDDLRALALD
;
A
#
# COMPACT_ATOMS: atom_id res chain seq x y z
N MET A 1 30.38 1.73 -7.06
CA MET A 1 29.75 2.84 -6.31
C MET A 1 28.28 2.86 -6.70
N LYS A 2 27.35 3.02 -5.74
CA LYS A 2 25.94 3.29 -6.09
C LYS A 2 25.87 4.72 -6.61
N GLU A 3 25.42 4.90 -7.85
CA GLU A 3 25.11 6.22 -8.39
C GLU A 3 23.89 6.77 -7.63
N THR A 4 24.08 7.86 -6.91
CA THR A 4 23.00 8.52 -6.15
C THR A 4 22.40 9.62 -7.01
N VAL A 5 21.08 9.61 -7.16
CA VAL A 5 20.32 10.65 -7.86
C VAL A 5 19.44 11.42 -6.88
N ASN A 6 19.22 12.70 -7.15
CA ASN A 6 18.25 13.50 -6.39
C ASN A 6 16.84 13.21 -6.90
N PHE A 7 15.92 12.94 -5.97
CA PHE A 7 14.52 12.65 -6.26
C PHE A 7 13.62 13.65 -5.52
N SER A 8 12.66 14.23 -6.24
CA SER A 8 11.64 15.12 -5.68
C SER A 8 10.26 14.52 -5.87
N ALA A 9 9.48 14.43 -4.80
CA ALA A 9 8.10 13.97 -4.83
C ALA A 9 7.23 14.69 -3.81
N SER A 10 5.94 14.78 -4.12
CA SER A 10 4.92 15.26 -3.20
C SER A 10 4.45 14.12 -2.31
N ILE A 11 4.46 14.35 -0.99
CA ILE A 11 4.03 13.38 0.03
C ILE A 11 3.16 14.12 1.04
N ASP A 12 2.19 13.43 1.63
CA ASP A 12 1.41 13.97 2.75
C ASP A 12 2.32 14.51 3.87
N LYS A 13 2.00 15.70 4.36
CA LYS A 13 2.81 16.42 5.36
C LYS A 13 2.83 15.67 6.69
N THR A 14 1.69 15.08 7.09
CA THR A 14 1.57 14.36 8.35
C THR A 14 2.36 13.06 8.31
N LEU A 15 2.29 12.34 7.18
CA LEU A 15 3.10 11.16 6.91
C LEU A 15 4.60 11.49 7.00
N LEU A 16 5.07 12.52 6.30
CA LEU A 16 6.48 12.92 6.33
C LEU A 16 6.93 13.28 7.76
N LYS A 17 6.11 14.01 8.52
CA LYS A 17 6.41 14.36 9.91
C LYS A 17 6.56 13.11 10.79
N ARG A 18 5.62 12.16 10.68
CA ARG A 18 5.65 10.90 11.46
C ARG A 18 6.87 10.05 11.09
N THR A 19 7.20 9.95 9.81
CA THR A 19 8.38 9.22 9.32
C THR A 19 9.67 9.84 9.86
N LYS A 20 9.80 11.18 9.86
CA LYS A 20 10.97 11.87 10.45
C LYS A 20 11.14 11.57 11.93
N ILE A 21 10.05 11.57 12.70
CA ILE A 21 10.08 11.23 14.14
C ILE A 21 10.54 9.78 14.33
N ALA A 22 10.02 8.83 13.54
CA ALA A 22 10.42 7.44 13.62
C ALA A 22 11.91 7.24 13.25
N ALA A 23 12.36 7.88 12.17
CA ALA A 23 13.75 7.83 11.73
C ALA A 23 14.72 8.38 12.79
N ALA A 24 14.35 9.50 13.43
CA ALA A 24 15.13 10.09 14.52
C ALA A 24 15.24 9.16 15.75
N LYS A 25 14.14 8.48 16.12
CA LYS A 25 14.14 7.49 17.21
C LYS A 25 15.06 6.29 16.93
N LEU A 26 15.21 5.93 15.66
CA LEU A 26 16.07 4.84 15.21
C LEU A 26 17.51 5.28 14.91
N GLY A 27 17.82 6.59 14.99
CA GLY A 27 19.14 7.13 14.67
C GLY A 27 19.50 7.03 13.18
N VAL A 28 18.51 6.88 12.28
CA VAL A 28 18.74 6.70 10.85
C VAL A 28 18.30 7.93 10.05
N PRO A 29 19.07 8.34 9.02
CA PRO A 29 18.62 9.36 8.08
C PRO A 29 17.36 8.93 7.31
N ILE A 30 16.46 9.88 7.02
CA ILE A 30 15.20 9.59 6.31
C ILE A 30 15.42 9.01 4.91
N ASN A 31 16.46 9.46 4.20
CA ASN A 31 16.80 8.94 2.87
C ASN A 31 17.18 7.46 2.94
N VAL A 32 17.91 7.02 3.98
CA VAL A 32 18.23 5.61 4.19
C VAL A 32 16.96 4.79 4.38
N LEU A 33 16.02 5.27 5.21
CA LEU A 33 14.75 4.59 5.43
C LEU A 33 13.96 4.45 4.12
N ILE A 34 13.83 5.54 3.35
CA ILE A 34 13.10 5.54 2.07
C ILE A 34 13.78 4.60 1.07
N SER A 35 15.11 4.69 0.90
CA SER A 35 15.85 3.82 -0.01
C SER A 35 15.72 2.33 0.34
N GLN A 36 15.71 1.99 1.64
CA GLN A 36 15.50 0.62 2.09
C GLN A 36 14.08 0.12 1.79
N GLN A 37 13.06 0.96 1.99
CA GLN A 37 11.68 0.60 1.64
C GLN A 37 11.50 0.41 0.13
N LEU A 38 12.12 1.27 -0.70
CA LEU A 38 12.10 1.12 -2.16
C LEU A 38 12.79 -0.17 -2.60
N ALA A 39 13.98 -0.47 -2.06
CA ALA A 39 14.70 -1.71 -2.34
C ALA A 39 13.86 -2.94 -1.94
N TYR A 40 13.24 -2.90 -0.76
CA TYR A 40 12.38 -3.98 -0.28
C TYR A 40 11.18 -4.20 -1.20
N PHE A 41 10.54 -3.13 -1.66
CA PHE A 41 9.40 -3.21 -2.56
C PHE A 41 9.80 -3.83 -3.91
N ILE A 42 10.91 -3.38 -4.49
CA ILE A 42 11.43 -3.89 -5.77
C ILE A 42 11.82 -5.37 -5.63
N GLU A 43 12.59 -5.73 -4.60
CA GLU A 43 13.03 -7.11 -4.37
C GLU A 43 11.84 -8.07 -4.25
N LYS A 44 10.78 -7.65 -3.56
CA LYS A 44 9.55 -8.45 -3.46
C LYS A 44 8.84 -8.61 -4.81
N HIS A 45 8.79 -7.55 -5.61
CA HIS A 45 8.19 -7.58 -6.93
C HIS A 45 8.97 -8.51 -7.87
N GLU A 46 10.28 -8.29 -7.98
CA GLU A 46 11.16 -9.08 -8.86
C GLU A 46 11.17 -10.55 -8.46
N ASN A 47 11.19 -10.87 -7.16
CA ASN A 47 11.11 -12.25 -6.69
C ASN A 47 9.77 -12.91 -7.03
N ALA A 48 8.66 -12.16 -6.97
CA ALA A 48 7.36 -12.69 -7.35
C ALA A 48 7.26 -12.93 -8.87
N GLU A 49 7.78 -12.02 -9.68
CA GLU A 49 7.86 -12.17 -11.14
C GLU A 49 8.73 -13.37 -11.54
N ALA A 50 9.91 -13.51 -10.92
CA ALA A 50 10.83 -14.63 -11.19
C ALA A 50 10.22 -16.00 -10.86
N GLN A 51 9.27 -16.04 -9.93
CA GLN A 51 8.53 -17.25 -9.55
C GLN A 51 7.25 -17.47 -10.39
N GLY A 52 6.96 -16.59 -11.35
CA GLY A 52 5.71 -16.61 -12.14
C GLY A 52 4.46 -16.38 -11.29
N ASN A 53 4.60 -15.72 -10.13
CA ASN A 53 3.51 -15.51 -9.19
C ASN A 53 2.77 -14.20 -9.48
N GLU A 54 1.80 -14.27 -10.39
CA GLU A 54 0.92 -13.15 -10.75
C GLU A 54 0.12 -12.60 -9.54
N ASN A 55 -0.05 -13.39 -8.47
CA ASN A 55 -0.82 -12.96 -7.30
C ASN A 55 -0.21 -11.73 -6.63
N PHE A 56 1.12 -11.58 -6.63
CA PHE A 56 1.75 -10.39 -6.05
C PHE A 56 1.41 -9.14 -6.85
N GLN A 57 1.48 -9.20 -8.18
CA GLN A 57 1.12 -8.09 -9.05
C GLN A 57 -0.35 -7.70 -8.84
N ILE A 58 -1.25 -8.68 -8.81
CA ILE A 58 -2.68 -8.47 -8.57
C ILE A 58 -2.94 -7.77 -7.22
N LEU A 59 -2.24 -8.20 -6.16
CA LEU A 59 -2.33 -7.58 -4.85
C LEU A 59 -1.71 -6.18 -4.81
N ALA A 60 -0.60 -5.95 -5.54
CA ALA A 60 0.05 -4.66 -5.62
C ALA A 60 -0.83 -3.63 -6.35
N GLU A 61 -1.43 -4.00 -7.47
CA GLU A 61 -2.39 -3.16 -8.19
C GLU A 61 -3.59 -2.80 -7.32
N PHE A 62 -4.13 -3.75 -6.55
CA PHE A 62 -5.18 -3.47 -5.57
C PHE A 62 -4.72 -2.48 -4.52
N SER A 63 -3.54 -2.70 -3.92
CA SER A 63 -2.95 -1.86 -2.88
C SER A 63 -2.74 -0.41 -3.34
N LEU A 64 -2.38 -0.22 -4.60
CA LEU A 64 -2.18 1.08 -5.25
C LEU A 64 -3.48 1.72 -5.76
N GLY A 65 -4.64 1.05 -5.59
CA GLY A 65 -5.93 1.54 -6.05
C GLY A 65 -6.15 1.44 -7.56
N LEU A 66 -5.32 0.70 -8.28
CA LEU A 66 -5.45 0.45 -9.72
C LEU A 66 -6.50 -0.62 -10.03
N ARG A 67 -6.86 -1.44 -9.02
CA ARG A 67 -7.82 -2.54 -9.14
C ARG A 67 -8.84 -2.48 -8.00
N SER A 68 -10.09 -2.88 -8.26
CA SER A 68 -11.15 -2.95 -7.25
C SER A 68 -11.06 -4.24 -6.44
N ALA A 69 -11.61 -4.24 -5.21
CA ALA A 69 -11.59 -5.42 -4.34
C ALA A 69 -12.26 -6.62 -5.02
N THR A 70 -13.41 -6.41 -5.68
CA THR A 70 -14.15 -7.45 -6.40
C THR A 70 -13.31 -8.08 -7.51
N SER A 71 -12.67 -7.25 -8.35
CA SER A 71 -11.83 -7.76 -9.44
C SER A 71 -10.62 -8.52 -8.90
N THR A 72 -9.97 -8.01 -7.86
CA THR A 72 -8.84 -8.66 -7.19
C THR A 72 -9.23 -10.01 -6.61
N MET A 73 -10.37 -10.09 -5.91
CA MET A 73 -10.85 -11.34 -5.31
C MET A 73 -11.16 -12.39 -6.39
N THR A 74 -11.80 -12.00 -7.49
CA THR A 74 -12.05 -12.88 -8.63
C THR A 74 -10.75 -13.39 -9.26
N SER A 75 -9.78 -12.52 -9.53
CA SER A 75 -8.50 -12.92 -10.12
C SER A 75 -7.69 -13.86 -9.21
N LEU A 76 -7.76 -13.66 -7.89
CA LEU A 76 -7.08 -14.50 -6.91
C LEU A 76 -7.88 -15.75 -6.52
N SER A 77 -9.08 -15.93 -7.05
CA SER A 77 -10.00 -17.03 -6.71
C SER A 77 -10.28 -17.15 -5.20
N ILE A 78 -10.43 -16.01 -4.51
CA ILE A 78 -10.74 -15.94 -3.08
C ILE A 78 -12.17 -15.45 -2.83
N ALA A 79 -12.82 -15.97 -1.79
CA ALA A 79 -14.23 -15.73 -1.54
C ALA A 79 -14.51 -14.57 -0.58
N SER A 80 -13.52 -14.16 0.22
CA SER A 80 -13.73 -13.16 1.28
C SER A 80 -12.72 -12.01 1.30
N HIS A 81 -13.19 -10.85 1.77
CA HIS A 81 -12.32 -9.71 2.09
C HIS A 81 -11.34 -10.03 3.23
N ALA A 82 -11.65 -10.99 4.11
CA ALA A 82 -10.76 -11.42 5.18
C ALA A 82 -9.52 -12.14 4.62
N GLU A 83 -9.70 -12.99 3.61
CA GLU A 83 -8.59 -13.61 2.87
C GLU A 83 -7.77 -12.56 2.13
N LEU A 84 -8.42 -11.62 1.43
CA LEU A 84 -7.72 -10.53 0.75
C LEU A 84 -6.85 -9.71 1.72
N ASN A 85 -7.39 -9.37 2.89
CA ASN A 85 -6.64 -8.67 3.94
C ASN A 85 -5.46 -9.49 4.48
N SER A 86 -5.63 -10.81 4.60
CA SER A 86 -4.57 -11.71 5.04
C SER A 86 -3.44 -11.81 4.01
N LEU A 87 -3.80 -11.88 2.72
CA LEU A 87 -2.85 -11.88 1.60
C LEU A 87 -2.08 -10.56 1.52
N LEU A 88 -2.74 -9.42 1.69
CA LEU A 88 -2.06 -8.11 1.75
C LEU A 88 -1.06 -8.03 2.90
N LYS A 89 -1.44 -8.53 4.08
CA LYS A 89 -0.56 -8.57 5.26
C LYS A 89 0.66 -9.46 5.02
N ALA A 90 0.48 -10.65 4.43
CA ALA A 90 1.56 -11.55 4.06
C ALA A 90 2.48 -10.92 2.98
N ALA A 91 1.88 -10.21 2.03
CA ALA A 91 2.59 -9.46 1.00
C ALA A 91 3.31 -8.22 1.56
N LYS A 92 2.97 -7.77 2.78
CA LYS A 92 3.37 -6.49 3.38
C LYS A 92 2.97 -5.28 2.54
N LEU A 93 1.83 -5.38 1.88
CA LEU A 93 1.25 -4.30 1.09
C LEU A 93 0.27 -3.49 1.95
N PRO A 94 0.25 -2.16 1.82
CA PRO A 94 -0.74 -1.34 2.51
C PRO A 94 -2.15 -1.65 1.98
N LYS A 95 -3.16 -1.41 2.80
CA LYS A 95 -4.54 -1.43 2.30
C LYS A 95 -4.74 -0.23 1.37
N PRO A 96 -5.47 -0.39 0.25
CA PRO A 96 -5.83 0.76 -0.55
C PRO A 96 -6.58 1.75 0.33
N THR A 97 -6.08 2.98 0.34
CA THR A 97 -6.71 4.06 1.08
C THR A 97 -7.62 4.77 0.10
N LEU A 98 -8.91 4.83 0.41
CA LEU A 98 -9.83 5.65 -0.36
C LEU A 98 -9.53 7.14 -0.07
N PRO A 99 -9.62 8.02 -1.07
CA PRO A 99 -9.59 9.47 -0.82
C PRO A 99 -10.59 9.86 0.26
N GLU A 100 -10.20 10.76 1.18
CA GLU A 100 -11.06 11.24 2.28
C GLU A 100 -12.47 11.63 1.84
N PRO A 101 -12.69 12.37 0.73
CA PRO A 101 -14.04 12.75 0.29
C PRO A 101 -14.95 11.55 -0.02
N ILE A 102 -14.37 10.45 -0.50
CA ILE A 102 -15.13 9.22 -0.80
C ILE A 102 -15.49 8.49 0.49
N VAL A 103 -14.58 8.48 1.46
CA VAL A 103 -14.84 7.90 2.79
C VAL A 103 -15.94 8.68 3.50
N ASP A 104 -15.89 10.00 3.45
CA ASP A 104 -16.93 10.86 4.06
C ASP A 104 -18.31 10.60 3.45
N GLN A 105 -18.40 10.51 2.11
CA GLN A 105 -19.64 10.16 1.43
C GLN A 105 -20.17 8.79 1.86
N MET A 106 -19.30 7.78 1.95
CA MET A 106 -19.70 6.44 2.41
C MET A 106 -20.19 6.44 3.86
N VAL A 107 -19.62 7.27 4.73
CA VAL A 107 -20.07 7.43 6.12
C VAL A 107 -21.45 8.08 6.16
N ASP A 108 -21.70 9.08 5.33
CA ASP A 108 -22.99 9.75 5.26
C ASP A 108 -24.07 8.82 4.69
N ASP A 109 -23.76 8.02 3.67
CA ASP A 109 -24.66 7.00 3.13
C ASP A 109 -25.03 5.94 4.19
N LEU A 110 -24.06 5.49 4.99
CA LEU A 110 -24.30 4.56 6.10
C LEU A 110 -25.16 5.18 7.21
N ARG A 111 -24.95 6.47 7.52
CA ARG A 111 -25.79 7.19 8.49
C ARG A 111 -27.22 7.33 8.00
N ALA A 112 -27.41 7.60 6.71
CA ALA A 112 -28.74 7.67 6.11
C ALA A 112 -29.48 6.33 6.19
N LEU A 113 -28.77 5.21 5.96
CA LEU A 113 -29.32 3.85 6.10
C LEU A 113 -29.63 3.44 7.55
N ALA A 114 -29.02 4.10 8.54
CA ALA A 114 -29.28 3.84 9.96
C ALA A 114 -30.41 4.71 10.54
N LEU A 115 -30.97 5.63 9.75
CA LEU A 115 -32.03 6.56 10.13
C LEU A 115 -33.40 6.20 9.52
N ASP A 116 -33.47 5.14 8.70
CA ASP A 116 -34.68 4.41 8.29
C ASP A 116 -34.84 3.12 9.13
#